data_AF-A0A5C8VAI1-F1
#
_entry.id   AF-A0A5C8VAI1-F1
#
_cell.length_a   1.000
_cell.length_b   1.000
_cell.length_c   1.000
_cell.angle_alpha   90.00
_cell.angle_beta   90.00
_cell.angle_gamma   90.00
#
_symmetry.space_group_name_H-M   'P 1'
#
loop_
_entity.id
_entity.type
_entity.pdbx_description
1 polymer ?
#
loop_
_entity_poly.entity_id
_entity_poly.type
_entity_poly.pdbx_seq_one_letter_code
_entity_poly.pdbx_strand_id
1 'polypeptide(L)' 'MPLYVKDPQVDDLVVHLMTLLRTTKVDAVRRALQNEIARQTGKVDLVEQTVDFVRTLHERAGPHPKPADKAFIDSLYERD' A
#
# COMPACT_ATOMS: atom_id res chain seq x y z
N MET A 1 -5.48 25.31 -13.25
CA MET A 1 -4.67 26.44 -12.75
C MET A 1 -3.24 25.96 -12.54
N PRO A 2 -2.20 26.67 -12.99
CA PRO A 2 -0.81 26.29 -12.71
C PRO A 2 -0.51 26.43 -11.21
N LEU A 3 0.24 25.49 -10.65
CA LEU A 3 0.71 25.55 -9.26
C LEU A 3 1.80 26.64 -9.17
N TYR A 4 1.56 27.67 -8.37
CA TYR A 4 2.51 28.75 -8.12
C TYR A 4 2.87 28.82 -6.65
N VAL A 5 4.13 28.53 -6.32
CA VAL A 5 4.64 28.47 -4.94
C VAL A 5 5.71 29.56 -4.79
N LYS A 6 5.47 30.52 -3.89
CA LYS A 6 6.40 31.60 -3.52
C LYS A 6 7.07 31.28 -2.19
N ASP A 7 7.81 30.18 -2.17
CA ASP A 7 8.56 29.75 -1.00
C ASP A 7 9.97 29.31 -1.44
N PRO A 8 11.03 30.02 -1.03
CA PRO A 8 12.41 29.63 -1.34
C PRO A 8 12.77 28.22 -0.88
N GLN A 9 12.24 27.77 0.27
CA GLN A 9 12.55 26.44 0.80
C GLN A 9 11.98 25.34 -0.10
N VAL A 10 10.81 25.58 -0.70
CA VAL A 10 10.22 24.64 -1.66
C VAL A 10 11.04 24.60 -2.94
N ASP A 11 11.59 25.74 -3.39
CA ASP A 11 12.45 25.76 -4.57
C ASP A 11 13.73 24.95 -4.34
N ASP A 12 14.37 25.09 -3.18
CA ASP A 12 15.54 24.31 -2.78
C ASP A 12 15.26 22.80 -2.76
N LEU A 13 14.11 22.40 -2.20
CA LEU A 13 13.68 20.99 -2.19
C LEU A 13 13.47 20.45 -3.60
N VAL A 14 12.86 21.25 -4.47
CA VAL A 14 12.62 20.87 -5.87
C VAL A 14 13.94 20.74 -6.63
N VAL A 15 14.87 21.68 -6.47
CA VAL A 15 16.21 21.62 -7.07
C VAL A 15 16.94 20.37 -6.58
N HIS A 16 16.92 20.10 -5.27
CA HIS A 16 17.56 18.91 -4.72
C HIS A 16 16.98 17.61 -5.31
N LEU A 17 15.66 17.51 -5.39
CA LEU A 17 14.99 16.33 -5.95
C LEU A 17 15.25 16.18 -7.46
N MET A 18 15.29 17.28 -8.21
CA MET A 18 15.66 17.28 -9.63
C MET A 18 17.07 16.72 -9.84
N THR A 19 18.04 17.13 -9.01
CA THR A 19 19.42 16.65 -9.07
C THR A 19 19.51 15.16 -8.74
N LEU A 20 18.82 14.71 -7.68
CA LEU A 20 18.80 13.30 -7.29
C LEU A 20 18.19 12.40 -8.37
N LEU A 21 17.06 12.83 -8.96
CA LEU A 21 16.33 12.04 -9.95
C LEU A 21 16.81 12.28 -11.39
N ARG A 22 17.76 13.21 -11.60
CA ARG A 22 18.27 13.65 -12.91
C ARG A 22 17.13 13.95 -13.89
N THR A 23 16.17 14.76 -13.46
CA THR A 23 14.92 15.00 -14.18
C THR A 23 14.55 16.49 -14.19
N THR A 24 13.48 16.85 -14.92
CA THR A 24 13.03 18.24 -15.02
C THR A 24 12.31 18.69 -13.75
N LYS A 25 12.18 20.00 -13.54
CA LYS A 25 11.42 20.60 -12.42
C LYS A 25 10.00 20.06 -12.35
N VAL A 26 9.34 20.01 -13.51
CA VAL A 26 7.96 19.54 -13.63
C VAL A 26 7.86 18.06 -13.28
N ASP A 27 8.78 17.24 -13.77
CA ASP A 27 8.77 15.80 -13.51
C ASP A 27 9.11 15.46 -12.06
N ALA A 28 10.06 16.18 -11.45
CA ALA A 28 10.40 16.03 -10.04
C ALA A 28 9.21 16.34 -9.14
N VAL A 29 8.52 17.47 -9.38
CA VAL A 29 7.30 17.85 -8.65
C VAL A 29 6.19 16.83 -8.89
N ARG A 30 5.97 16.38 -10.12
CA ARG A 30 4.96 15.37 -10.43
C ARG A 30 5.21 14.07 -9.65
N ARG A 31 6.44 13.57 -9.66
CA ARG A 31 6.82 12.34 -8.93
C ARG A 31 6.70 12.51 -7.43
N ALA A 32 7.11 13.65 -6.88
CA ALA A 32 6.97 13.93 -5.45
C ALA A 32 5.51 13.87 -5.01
N LEU A 33 4.62 14.54 -5.75
CA LEU A 33 3.18 14.55 -5.48
C LEU A 33 2.55 13.17 -5.63
N GLN A 34 2.89 12.44 -6.70
CA GLN A 34 2.41 11.07 -6.89
C GLN A 34 2.82 10.15 -5.75
N ASN A 35 4.07 10.24 -5.30
CA ASN A 35 4.57 9.43 -4.20
C ASN A 35 3.90 9.79 -2.87
N GLU A 36 3.65 11.07 -2.61
CA GLU A 36 2.96 11.48 -1.39
C GLU A 36 1.49 11.07 -1.40
N ILE A 37 0.80 11.26 -2.52
CA ILE A 37 -0.56 10.75 -2.70
C ILE A 37 -0.56 9.24 -2.45
N ALA A 38 0.34 8.48 -3.08
CA ALA A 38 0.43 7.03 -2.89
C ALA A 38 0.77 6.64 -1.43
N ARG A 39 1.53 7.43 -0.69
CA ARG A 39 1.76 7.18 0.75
C ARG A 39 0.51 7.42 1.58
N GLN A 40 -0.29 8.42 1.24
CA GLN A 40 -1.51 8.77 1.97
C GLN A 40 -2.70 7.88 1.58
N THR A 41 -2.81 7.50 0.31
CA THR A 41 -3.88 6.62 -0.22
C THR A 41 -3.51 5.15 -0.17
N GLY A 42 -2.22 4.83 -0.17
CA GLY A 42 -1.66 3.49 -0.06
C GLY A 42 -1.37 3.06 1.37
N LYS A 43 -1.81 3.82 2.38
CA LYS A 43 -2.19 3.22 3.67
C LYS A 43 -3.38 2.32 3.38
N VAL A 44 -3.09 1.16 2.84
CA VAL A 44 -4.15 0.20 2.61
C VAL A 44 -4.69 -0.14 3.98
N ASP A 45 -6.00 0.01 4.13
CA ASP A 45 -6.64 -0.43 5.34
C ASP A 45 -6.42 -1.93 5.43
N LEU A 46 -5.51 -2.34 6.31
CA LEU A 46 -5.20 -3.74 6.54
C LEU A 46 -6.46 -4.51 6.94
N VAL A 47 -7.43 -3.84 7.57
CA VAL A 47 -8.74 -4.39 7.87
C VAL A 47 -9.49 -4.69 6.58
N GLU A 48 -9.60 -3.72 5.66
CA GLU A 48 -10.27 -3.89 4.37
C GLU A 48 -9.59 -4.97 3.51
N GLN A 49 -8.26 -4.98 3.44
CA GLN A 49 -7.49 -6.05 2.78
C GLN A 49 -7.77 -7.44 3.37
N THR A 50 -7.81 -7.53 4.70
CA THR A 50 -8.04 -8.80 5.39
C THR A 50 -9.49 -9.28 5.18
N VAL A 51 -10.46 -8.36 5.21
CA VAL A 51 -11.86 -8.65 4.92
C VAL A 51 -12.01 -9.19 3.51
N ASP A 52 -11.40 -8.54 2.52
CA ASP A 52 -11.43 -8.98 1.12
C ASP A 52 -10.78 -10.34 0.94
N PHE A 53 -9.60 -10.55 1.54
CA PHE A 53 -8.90 -11.83 1.52
C PHE A 53 -9.75 -12.96 2.13
N VAL A 54 -10.34 -12.75 3.31
CA VAL A 54 -11.20 -13.73 3.98
C VAL A 54 -12.45 -14.03 3.16
N ARG A 55 -13.05 -13.02 2.51
CA ARG A 55 -14.20 -13.20 1.62
C ARG A 55 -13.85 -14.10 0.43
N THR A 56 -12.75 -13.80 -0.27
CA THR A 56 -12.28 -14.62 -1.39
C THR A 56 -11.92 -16.05 -0.96
N LEU A 57 -11.35 -16.23 0.23
CA LEU A 57 -11.07 -17.56 0.77
C LEU A 57 -12.37 -18.36 1.01
N HIS A 58 -13.41 -17.75 1.57
CA HIS A 58 -14.70 -18.40 1.77
C HIS A 58 -15.37 -18.77 0.45
N GLU A 59 -15.34 -17.87 -0.55
CA GLU A 59 -15.85 -18.16 -1.89
C GLU A 59 -15.16 -19.37 -2.52
N ARG A 60 -13.83 -19.49 -2.36
CA ARG A 60 -13.05 -20.65 -2.86
C ARG A 60 -13.32 -21.93 -2.07
N ALA A 61 -13.58 -21.84 -0.77
CA ALA A 61 -13.85 -23.00 0.07
C ALA A 61 -15.20 -23.68 -0.23
N GLY A 62 -16.17 -22.94 -0.76
CA GLY A 62 -17.49 -23.46 -1.12
C GLY A 62 -18.42 -23.68 0.09
N PRO A 63 -19.62 -24.25 -0.11
CA PRO A 63 -20.72 -24.22 0.85
C PRO A 63 -20.58 -25.20 2.04
N HIS A 64 -19.51 -25.98 2.11
CA HIS A 64 -19.32 -27.03 3.12
C HIS A 64 -17.99 -26.85 3.87
N PRO A 65 -17.90 -25.85 4.77
CA PRO A 65 -16.70 -25.65 5.55
C PRO A 65 -16.47 -26.87 6.44
N LYS A 66 -15.23 -27.38 6.42
CA LYS A 66 -14.81 -28.39 7.40
C LYS A 66 -14.55 -27.69 8.74
N PRO A 67 -14.96 -28.27 9.88
CA PRO A 67 -14.67 -27.70 11.18
C PRO A 67 -13.16 -27.67 11.41
N ALA A 68 -12.63 -26.50 11.75
CA ALA A 68 -11.27 -26.33 12.25
C ALA A 68 -11.29 -26.42 13.79
N ASP A 69 -11.73 -27.58 14.29
CA ASP A 69 -11.86 -27.81 15.72
C ASP A 69 -10.49 -28.12 16.37
N LYS A 70 -10.49 -28.25 17.70
CA LYS A 70 -9.27 -28.53 18.46
C LYS A 70 -8.57 -29.81 17.98
N ALA A 71 -9.32 -30.86 17.65
CA ALA A 71 -8.75 -32.12 17.19
C ALA A 71 -8.04 -31.96 15.85
N PHE A 72 -8.64 -31.20 14.92
CA PHE A 72 -8.00 -30.84 13.66
C PHE A 72 -6.72 -30.03 13.89
N ILE A 73 -6.76 -29.00 14.75
CA ILE A 73 -5.59 -28.15 15.02
C ILE A 73 -4.47 -28.97 15.66
N ASP A 74 -4.79 -29.80 16.65
CA ASP A 74 -3.80 -30.65 17.33
C ASP A 74 -3.11 -31.60 16.32
N SER A 75 -3.85 -32.17 15.37
CA SER A 75 -3.28 -33.02 14.30
C SER A 75 -2.30 -32.32 13.36
N LEU A 76 -2.29 -30.98 13.29
CA LEU A 76 -1.33 -30.23 12.45
C LEU A 76 0.06 -30.13 13.08
N TYR A 77 0.16 -30.35 14.40
CA TYR A 77 1.38 -30.20 15.17
C TYR A 77 1.94 -31.51 15.69
N GLU A 78 1.19 -32.61 15.58
CA GLU A 78 1.70 -33.96 15.79
C GLU A 78 2.65 -34.30 14.62
N ARG A 79 3.96 -34.26 14.89
CA ARG A 79 4.98 -34.85 14.00
C ARG A 79 5.06 -36.34 14.29
N ASP A 80 5.17 -37.16 13.24
CA ASP A 80 5.61 -38.56 13.32
C ASP A 80 6.92 -38.71 14.12
#